data_AF-A0A1Y5E4W6-F1
#
_entry.id   AF-A0A1Y5E4W6-F1
#
_cell.length_a   1.000
_cell.length_b   1.000
_cell.length_c   1.000
_cell.angle_alpha   90.00
_cell.angle_beta   90.00
_cell.angle_gamma   90.00
#
_symmetry.space_group_name_H-M   'P 1'
#
loop_
_entity.id
_entity.type
_entity.pdbx_description
1 polymer ?
#
loop_
_entity_poly.entity_id
_entity_poly.type
_entity_poly.pdbx_seq_one_letter_code
_entity_poly.pdbx_strand_id
1 'polypeptide(L)'
;DGSEGITVQLPNYINGADGTIAASFTIDGFNNTSVEEDVVFTSTVPSLSGDDNIGAVIWTITGDDANLFVIEPTTGVLSLAAQDFEIPADSDANNTYQLTVVATDSVSNFAELAVVISVTDVDEVLAYLPAEISGDNGAIASIIEAGGLTFIRPSLAAETTLDGGATTVEGNKWKLFNWAEAQAYCGNIAARLPTKTELSDNLLPLVNDADLVSNGSFAVTEHWLVNKGYWASTSPSADKHHIMKTSIDPAKMSSLTDTNRQYVTCVR
;
A
#
# COMPACT_ATOMS: atom_id res chain seq x y z
N ASP A 1 71.59 33.84 23.83
CA ASP A 1 70.40 34.15 24.67
C ASP A 1 69.23 33.36 24.10
N GLY A 2 68.38 32.79 24.96
CA GLY A 2 67.39 31.80 24.55
C GLY A 2 66.33 32.37 23.61
N SER A 3 66.34 31.95 22.34
CA SER A 3 65.24 32.22 21.42
C SER A 3 64.07 31.30 21.79
N GLU A 4 63.27 31.73 22.78
CA GLU A 4 61.96 31.14 23.02
C GLU A 4 61.12 31.27 21.74
N GLY A 5 60.63 30.15 21.23
CA GLY A 5 59.68 30.13 20.13
C GLY A 5 58.42 30.88 20.53
N ILE A 6 58.20 32.05 19.94
CA ILE A 6 56.96 32.80 20.14
C ILE A 6 55.84 31.99 19.50
N THR A 7 55.05 31.31 20.35
CA THR A 7 53.79 30.72 19.90
C THR A 7 52.77 31.85 19.86
N VAL A 8 52.51 32.36 18.65
CA VAL A 8 51.43 33.32 18.42
C VAL A 8 50.11 32.55 18.49
N GLN A 9 49.46 32.58 19.64
CA GLN A 9 48.05 32.19 19.74
C GLN A 9 47.22 33.38 19.25
N LEU A 10 46.64 33.24 18.06
CA LEU A 10 45.70 34.21 17.53
C LEU A 10 44.44 34.20 18.42
N PRO A 11 43.96 35.35 18.93
CA PRO A 11 42.89 35.41 19.93
C PRO A 11 41.56 34.77 19.52
N ASN A 12 41.38 34.43 18.24
CA ASN A 12 40.15 33.89 17.67
C ASN A 12 40.37 32.61 16.83
N TYR A 13 41.47 31.88 17.01
CA TYR A 13 41.60 30.57 16.36
C TYR A 13 40.71 29.56 17.09
N ILE A 14 39.47 29.45 16.61
CA ILE A 14 38.57 28.35 16.95
C ILE A 14 38.52 27.44 15.72
N ASN A 15 38.88 26.17 15.90
CA ASN A 15 38.84 25.18 14.82
C ASN A 15 37.44 25.20 14.18
N GLY A 16 37.36 25.39 12.86
CA GLY A 16 36.09 25.40 12.11
C GLY A 16 35.28 26.72 12.09
N ALA A 17 35.68 27.79 12.78
CA ALA A 17 34.93 29.07 12.77
C ALA A 17 35.45 30.12 11.77
N ASP A 18 36.62 29.90 11.18
CA ASP A 18 37.16 30.74 10.11
C ASP A 18 36.71 30.13 8.77
N GLY A 19 36.01 30.91 7.94
CA GLY A 19 35.44 30.48 6.64
C GLY A 19 36.48 30.05 5.59
N THR A 20 37.68 29.71 6.02
CA THR A 20 38.82 29.21 5.26
C THR A 20 39.36 27.87 5.79
N ILE A 21 38.87 27.37 6.93
CA ILE A 21 39.27 26.08 7.52
C ILE A 21 38.12 25.09 7.34
N ALA A 22 38.43 23.91 6.79
CA ALA A 22 37.46 22.84 6.66
C ALA A 22 37.02 22.34 8.04
N ALA A 23 35.72 22.35 8.32
CA ALA A 23 35.15 21.73 9.52
C ALA A 23 35.04 20.22 9.29
N SER A 24 35.45 19.42 10.28
CA SER A 24 35.28 17.98 10.30
C SER A 24 34.18 17.59 11.28
N PHE A 25 33.15 16.92 10.78
CA PHE A 25 32.02 16.48 11.58
C PHE A 25 31.44 15.17 11.04
N THR A 26 30.63 14.52 11.87
CA THR A 26 29.93 13.28 11.56
C THR A 26 28.43 13.45 11.80
N ILE A 27 27.63 12.68 11.05
CA ILE A 27 26.19 12.55 11.29
C ILE A 27 25.98 11.46 12.32
N ASP A 28 25.32 11.80 13.43
CA ASP A 28 24.90 10.86 14.45
C ASP A 28 23.39 10.66 14.36
N GLY A 29 22.96 9.40 14.27
CA GLY A 29 21.57 9.04 14.05
C GLY A 29 21.45 7.94 13.01
N PHE A 30 20.23 7.71 12.52
CA PHE A 30 19.92 6.73 11.47
C PHE A 30 20.57 5.36 11.67
N ASN A 31 20.37 4.77 12.86
CA ASN A 31 20.76 3.39 13.07
C ASN A 31 20.05 2.50 12.05
N ASN A 32 20.78 1.53 11.49
CA ASN A 32 20.15 0.49 10.69
C ASN A 32 18.99 -0.11 11.49
N THR A 33 17.81 -0.08 10.90
CA THR A 33 16.60 -0.52 11.56
C THR A 33 15.79 -1.40 10.64
N SER A 34 15.00 -2.26 11.23
CA SER A 34 13.88 -2.89 10.56
C SER A 34 12.60 -2.12 10.86
N VAL A 35 11.72 -2.03 9.88
CA VAL A 35 10.34 -1.59 10.03
C VAL A 35 9.45 -2.72 9.52
N GLU A 36 8.33 -2.96 10.20
CA GLU A 36 7.30 -3.83 9.66
C GLU A 36 6.77 -3.23 8.34
N GLU A 37 6.39 -4.07 7.40
CA GLU A 37 5.70 -3.62 6.19
C GLU A 37 4.40 -2.87 6.53
N ASP A 38 3.82 -2.18 5.54
CA ASP A 38 2.62 -1.36 5.69
C ASP A 38 2.72 -0.22 6.73
N VAL A 39 3.91 0.00 7.30
CA VAL A 39 4.19 1.06 8.26
C VAL A 39 5.09 2.11 7.63
N VAL A 40 4.69 3.37 7.75
CA VAL A 40 5.54 4.50 7.37
C VAL A 40 6.72 4.58 8.33
N PHE A 41 7.95 4.54 7.80
CA PHE A 41 9.14 4.82 8.57
C PHE A 41 9.38 6.34 8.65
N THR A 42 9.72 6.83 9.83
CA THR A 42 10.17 8.21 10.05
C THR A 42 11.26 8.22 11.11
N SER A 43 12.40 8.84 10.80
CA SER A 43 13.51 8.96 11.73
C SER A 43 13.24 10.00 12.81
N THR A 44 14.03 9.96 13.89
CA THR A 44 14.22 11.13 14.73
C THR A 44 15.07 12.18 14.01
N VAL A 45 15.06 13.41 14.51
CA VAL A 45 16.01 14.46 14.07
C VAL A 45 17.45 13.97 14.36
N PRO A 46 18.34 13.90 13.36
CA PRO A 46 19.74 13.54 13.57
C PRO A 46 20.50 14.65 14.30
N SER A 47 21.62 14.29 14.92
CA SER A 47 22.57 15.24 15.50
C SER A 47 23.89 15.22 14.72
N LEU A 48 24.71 16.25 14.94
CA LEU A 48 26.07 16.31 14.41
C LEU A 48 27.07 16.33 15.58
N SER A 49 28.21 15.69 15.39
CA SER A 49 29.35 15.74 16.32
C SER A 49 30.67 16.00 15.57
N GLY A 50 31.71 16.40 16.30
CA GLY A 50 33.00 16.81 15.72
C GLY A 50 33.35 18.23 16.13
N ASP A 51 33.75 19.06 15.17
CA ASP A 51 34.11 20.47 15.41
C ASP A 51 32.93 21.30 15.97
N ASP A 52 33.25 22.27 16.85
CA ASP A 52 32.26 23.04 17.60
C ASP A 52 31.45 24.05 16.75
N ASN A 53 31.91 24.39 15.53
CA ASN A 53 31.33 25.44 14.69
C ASN A 53 30.94 24.95 13.29
N ILE A 54 30.12 23.92 13.20
CA ILE A 54 29.58 23.42 11.91
C ILE A 54 28.54 24.38 11.32
N GLY A 55 27.87 25.15 12.18
CA GLY A 55 26.77 26.03 11.76
C GLY A 55 25.52 25.26 11.32
N ALA A 56 24.65 25.92 10.57
CA ALA A 56 23.47 25.28 10.00
C ALA A 56 23.87 24.48 8.75
N VAL A 57 23.27 23.29 8.60
CA VAL A 57 23.47 22.41 7.45
C VAL A 57 22.18 22.26 6.64
N ILE A 58 22.35 21.94 5.36
CA ILE A 58 21.29 21.45 4.48
C ILE A 58 21.46 19.95 4.30
N TRP A 59 20.36 19.23 4.49
CA TRP A 59 20.29 17.79 4.38
C TRP A 59 19.84 17.36 2.98
N THR A 60 20.53 16.40 2.39
CA THR A 60 20.19 15.76 1.12
C THR A 60 20.38 14.26 1.20
N ILE A 61 19.86 13.53 0.20
CA ILE A 61 19.98 12.08 0.07
C ILE A 61 20.45 11.71 -1.33
N THR A 62 21.23 10.64 -1.41
CA THR A 62 21.73 10.03 -2.64
C THR A 62 21.76 8.51 -2.49
N GLY A 63 21.99 7.76 -3.57
CA GLY A 63 22.01 6.30 -3.56
C GLY A 63 20.92 5.70 -4.44
N ASP A 64 20.93 4.37 -4.53
CA ASP A 64 20.09 3.64 -5.49
C ASP A 64 18.60 3.72 -5.13
N ASP A 65 18.25 3.67 -3.84
CA ASP A 65 16.86 3.72 -3.38
C ASP A 65 16.44 5.12 -2.92
N ALA A 66 17.29 6.15 -3.09
CA ALA A 66 17.06 7.49 -2.55
C ALA A 66 15.78 8.16 -3.06
N ASN A 67 15.29 7.78 -4.25
CA ASN A 67 14.04 8.26 -4.81
C ASN A 67 12.79 7.79 -4.05
N LEU A 68 12.89 6.76 -3.23
CA LEU A 68 11.80 6.23 -2.39
C LEU A 68 11.70 6.96 -1.04
N PHE A 69 12.74 7.74 -0.69
CA PHE A 69 12.81 8.48 0.56
C PHE A 69 12.51 9.96 0.38
N VAL A 70 12.09 10.59 1.47
CA VAL A 70 12.04 12.05 1.60
C VAL A 70 12.84 12.45 2.82
N ILE A 71 13.79 13.38 2.65
CA ILE A 71 14.49 14.05 3.74
C ILE A 71 14.02 15.50 3.83
N GLU A 72 13.68 15.96 5.03
CA GLU A 72 13.40 17.38 5.23
C GLU A 72 14.73 18.15 5.30
N PRO A 73 14.97 19.12 4.41
CA PRO A 73 16.30 19.69 4.18
C PRO A 73 16.86 20.52 5.34
N THR A 74 16.03 20.97 6.29
CA THR A 74 16.47 21.85 7.40
C THR A 74 16.65 21.12 8.73
N THR A 75 15.91 20.04 8.94
CA THR A 75 15.86 19.23 10.16
C THR A 75 16.54 17.88 9.96
N GLY A 76 16.67 17.41 8.72
CA GLY A 76 17.25 16.12 8.41
C GLY A 76 16.32 14.94 8.70
N VAL A 77 15.04 15.14 9.04
CA VAL A 77 14.11 14.02 9.27
C VAL A 77 13.94 13.23 7.97
N LEU A 78 14.26 11.94 8.00
CA LEU A 78 14.14 11.01 6.89
C LEU A 78 12.85 10.20 7.02
N SER A 79 12.18 9.98 5.90
CA SER A 79 10.97 9.16 5.84
C SER A 79 10.97 8.26 4.60
N LEU A 80 10.38 7.08 4.76
CA LEU A 80 10.08 6.11 3.71
C LEU A 80 8.59 5.81 3.80
N ALA A 81 7.87 5.89 2.68
CA ALA A 81 6.47 5.51 2.64
C ALA A 81 6.31 4.03 3.02
N ALA A 82 5.12 3.61 3.45
CA ALA A 82 4.83 2.20 3.67
C ALA A 82 5.23 1.36 2.45
N GLN A 83 5.91 0.26 2.70
CA GLN A 83 6.35 -0.72 1.70
C GLN A 83 5.57 -2.02 1.91
N ASP A 84 5.42 -2.78 0.84
CA ASP A 84 4.79 -4.11 0.79
C ASP A 84 5.93 -5.11 0.61
N PHE A 85 6.07 -6.08 1.52
CA PHE A 85 7.20 -7.01 1.52
C PHE A 85 7.13 -7.98 0.33
N GLU A 86 5.93 -8.36 -0.10
CA GLU A 86 5.64 -9.23 -1.23
C GLU A 86 5.85 -8.53 -2.58
N ILE A 87 5.80 -7.19 -2.60
CA ILE A 87 6.07 -6.34 -3.77
C ILE A 87 7.20 -5.33 -3.47
N PRO A 88 8.47 -5.79 -3.37
CA PRO A 88 9.60 -4.92 -3.06
C PRO A 88 9.76 -3.82 -4.11
N ALA A 89 9.93 -2.58 -3.64
CA ALA A 89 10.13 -1.41 -4.51
C ALA A 89 11.60 -0.98 -4.63
N ASP A 90 12.48 -1.54 -3.80
CA ASP A 90 13.92 -1.30 -3.84
C ASP A 90 14.53 -1.80 -5.15
N SER A 91 15.65 -1.19 -5.51
CA SER A 91 16.29 -1.36 -6.80
C SER A 91 16.72 -2.79 -7.12
N ASP A 92 17.02 -3.61 -6.11
CA ASP A 92 17.40 -5.02 -6.24
C ASP A 92 16.35 -6.00 -5.68
N ALA A 93 15.17 -5.50 -5.30
CA ALA A 93 14.00 -6.26 -4.88
C ALA A 93 14.26 -7.22 -3.70
N ASN A 94 15.02 -6.78 -2.70
CA ASN A 94 15.45 -7.61 -1.57
C ASN A 94 14.87 -7.15 -0.21
N ASN A 95 13.99 -6.13 -0.20
CA ASN A 95 13.40 -5.50 0.98
C ASN A 95 14.41 -4.80 1.91
N THR A 96 15.57 -4.42 1.39
CA THR A 96 16.62 -3.70 2.11
C THR A 96 17.01 -2.43 1.36
N TYR A 97 16.46 -1.33 1.82
CA TYR A 97 16.56 -0.02 1.20
C TYR A 97 17.82 0.68 1.69
N GLN A 98 18.65 1.13 0.75
CA GLN A 98 19.95 1.71 1.00
C GLN A 98 20.09 3.10 0.39
N LEU A 99 20.54 4.04 1.21
CA LEU A 99 20.84 5.40 0.78
C LEU A 99 22.02 5.98 1.55
N THR A 100 22.54 7.11 1.08
CA THR A 100 23.49 7.95 1.77
C THR A 100 22.86 9.29 2.09
N VAL A 101 22.80 9.62 3.38
CA VAL A 101 22.41 10.94 3.87
C VAL A 101 23.64 11.85 3.86
N VAL A 102 23.46 13.08 3.38
CA VAL A 102 24.52 14.09 3.30
C VAL A 102 24.09 15.35 4.04
N ALA A 103 24.95 15.86 4.92
CA ALA A 103 24.78 17.14 5.61
C ALA A 103 25.84 18.12 5.10
N THR A 104 25.44 19.22 4.47
CA THR A 104 26.35 20.24 3.91
C THR A 104 26.17 21.58 4.60
N ASP A 105 27.24 22.19 5.10
CA ASP A 105 27.19 23.52 5.72
C ASP A 105 27.21 24.68 4.70
N SER A 106 27.14 25.92 5.18
CA SER A 106 27.11 27.12 4.33
C SER A 106 28.40 27.42 3.54
N VAL A 107 29.52 26.79 3.89
CA VAL A 107 30.83 26.96 3.24
C VAL A 107 31.29 25.67 2.54
N SER A 108 30.36 24.73 2.31
CA SER A 108 30.54 23.47 1.57
C SER A 108 31.39 22.39 2.28
N ASN A 109 31.54 22.46 3.61
CA ASN A 109 31.95 21.27 4.35
C ASN A 109 30.79 20.29 4.41
N PHE A 110 31.07 18.99 4.38
CA PHE A 110 30.03 17.98 4.38
C PHE A 110 30.41 16.74 5.19
N ALA A 111 29.38 16.04 5.65
CA ALA A 111 29.47 14.71 6.21
C ALA A 111 28.47 13.79 5.50
N GLU A 112 28.83 12.51 5.37
CA GLU A 112 28.00 11.47 4.76
C GLU A 112 27.80 10.32 5.73
N LEU A 113 26.62 9.70 5.67
CA LEU A 113 26.29 8.51 6.42
C LEU A 113 25.45 7.56 5.56
N ALA A 114 25.93 6.33 5.40
CA ALA A 114 25.17 5.25 4.80
C ALA A 114 24.07 4.79 5.77
N VAL A 115 22.85 4.67 5.28
CA VAL A 115 21.66 4.27 6.03
C VAL A 115 21.04 3.06 5.36
N VAL A 116 20.69 2.06 6.17
CA VAL A 116 20.02 0.85 5.72
C VAL A 116 18.72 0.66 6.50
N ILE A 117 17.61 0.55 5.77
CA ILE A 117 16.29 0.24 6.34
C ILE A 117 15.81 -1.07 5.73
N SER A 118 15.59 -2.08 6.56
CA SER A 118 14.98 -3.34 6.11
C SER A 118 13.49 -3.34 6.40
N VAL A 119 12.70 -3.84 5.46
CA VAL A 119 11.28 -4.10 5.67
C VAL A 119 11.14 -5.56 6.09
N THR A 120 10.41 -5.81 7.16
CA THR A 120 10.13 -7.17 7.64
C THR A 120 8.71 -7.57 7.31
N ASP A 121 8.59 -8.74 6.71
CA ASP A 121 7.35 -9.51 6.55
C ASP A 121 6.60 -9.57 7.88
N VAL A 122 5.35 -9.11 7.83
CA VAL A 122 4.34 -9.38 8.85
C VAL A 122 3.38 -10.36 8.21
N ASP A 123 3.11 -11.50 8.86
CA ASP A 123 2.09 -12.44 8.41
C ASP A 123 0.75 -11.71 8.23
N GLU A 124 0.47 -11.32 7.00
CA GLU A 124 -0.80 -10.76 6.63
C GLU A 124 -1.74 -11.93 6.77
N VAL A 125 -2.72 -11.83 7.67
CA VAL A 125 -3.74 -12.86 7.81
C VAL A 125 -4.26 -13.16 6.42
N LEU A 126 -3.87 -14.32 5.86
CA LEU A 126 -4.19 -14.78 4.52
C LEU A 126 -5.50 -14.16 4.12
N ALA A 127 -5.40 -13.14 3.26
CA ALA A 127 -6.42 -12.13 3.16
C ALA A 127 -7.77 -12.83 3.07
N TYR A 128 -8.62 -12.61 4.09
CA TYR A 128 -9.72 -13.52 4.46
C TYR A 128 -10.39 -14.10 3.23
N LEU A 129 -10.27 -15.42 3.05
CA LEU A 129 -11.03 -16.16 2.05
C LEU A 129 -12.25 -16.74 2.75
N PRO A 130 -13.46 -16.42 2.29
CA PRO A 130 -14.64 -17.04 2.82
C PRO A 130 -14.59 -18.54 2.50
N ALA A 131 -14.96 -19.39 3.46
CA ALA A 131 -14.82 -20.85 3.32
C ALA A 131 -15.57 -21.37 2.08
N GLU A 132 -15.13 -22.47 1.45
CA GLU A 132 -15.92 -23.07 0.38
C GLU A 132 -17.32 -23.41 0.89
N ILE A 133 -18.34 -23.06 0.12
CA ILE A 133 -19.71 -23.44 0.46
C ILE A 133 -19.96 -24.81 -0.16
N SER A 134 -20.04 -25.85 0.66
CA SER A 134 -20.46 -27.16 0.21
C SER A 134 -21.99 -27.19 0.06
N GLY A 135 -22.48 -27.52 -1.14
CA GLY A 135 -23.91 -27.66 -1.42
C GLY A 135 -24.20 -28.87 -2.31
N ASP A 136 -25.45 -29.31 -2.32
CA ASP A 136 -25.90 -30.50 -3.07
C ASP A 136 -25.71 -30.38 -4.59
N ASN A 137 -25.58 -29.15 -5.11
CA ASN A 137 -25.30 -28.87 -6.51
C ASN A 137 -23.80 -28.79 -6.83
N GLY A 138 -22.91 -28.88 -5.82
CA GLY A 138 -21.44 -28.80 -5.89
C GLY A 138 -20.88 -27.59 -5.11
N ALA A 139 -19.57 -27.58 -4.84
CA ALA A 139 -18.93 -26.55 -4.03
C ALA A 139 -18.92 -25.20 -4.76
N ILE A 140 -19.24 -24.11 -4.05
CA ILE A 140 -19.08 -22.75 -4.57
C ILE A 140 -17.64 -22.33 -4.34
N ALA A 141 -16.93 -22.02 -5.45
CA ALA A 141 -15.54 -21.59 -5.40
C ALA A 141 -15.40 -20.31 -4.57
N SER A 142 -14.42 -20.26 -3.67
CA SER A 142 -14.17 -19.07 -2.84
C SER A 142 -13.61 -17.90 -3.64
N ILE A 143 -12.89 -18.19 -4.72
CA ILE A 143 -12.22 -17.21 -5.57
C ILE A 143 -12.36 -17.54 -7.06
N ILE A 144 -12.16 -16.53 -7.91
CA ILE A 144 -12.03 -16.64 -9.36
C ILE A 144 -10.84 -15.79 -9.81
N GLU A 145 -9.91 -16.39 -10.55
CA GLU A 145 -8.76 -15.70 -11.13
C GLU A 145 -9.07 -15.25 -12.56
N ALA A 146 -9.09 -13.93 -12.81
CA ALA A 146 -9.37 -13.39 -14.14
C ALA A 146 -8.70 -12.04 -14.37
N GLY A 147 -7.98 -11.89 -15.48
CA GLY A 147 -7.34 -10.62 -15.85
C GLY A 147 -6.25 -10.14 -14.89
N GLY A 148 -5.61 -11.06 -14.17
CA GLY A 148 -4.62 -10.75 -13.13
C GLY A 148 -5.24 -10.26 -11.82
N LEU A 149 -6.55 -10.44 -11.63
CA LEU A 149 -7.26 -10.13 -10.40
C LEU A 149 -7.81 -11.40 -9.76
N THR A 150 -7.80 -11.43 -8.43
CA THR A 150 -8.48 -12.45 -7.63
C THR A 150 -9.84 -11.94 -7.18
N PHE A 151 -10.92 -12.37 -7.83
CA PHE A 151 -12.28 -12.07 -7.41
C PHE A 151 -12.69 -12.99 -6.25
N ILE A 152 -13.24 -12.41 -5.18
CA ILE A 152 -13.71 -13.13 -4.00
C ILE A 152 -15.24 -13.25 -4.04
N ARG A 153 -15.77 -14.43 -3.73
CA ARG A 153 -17.22 -14.69 -3.79
C ARG A 153 -18.02 -13.78 -2.85
N PRO A 154 -19.32 -13.57 -3.12
CA PRO A 154 -20.20 -12.93 -2.15
C PRO A 154 -20.17 -13.58 -0.78
N SER A 155 -20.37 -12.79 0.26
CA SER A 155 -20.49 -13.28 1.63
C SER A 155 -21.84 -13.97 1.86
N LEU A 156 -21.84 -15.09 2.57
CA LEU A 156 -23.00 -15.59 3.28
C LEU A 156 -23.36 -14.63 4.42
N ALA A 157 -24.61 -14.66 4.85
CA ALA A 157 -25.11 -13.82 5.92
C ALA A 157 -24.49 -14.14 7.29
N ALA A 158 -23.95 -15.35 7.47
CA ALA A 158 -23.29 -15.78 8.70
C ALA A 158 -21.81 -15.37 8.76
N GLU A 159 -21.21 -14.99 7.63
CA GLU A 159 -19.78 -14.66 7.52
C GLU A 159 -19.46 -13.22 7.94
N THR A 160 -20.49 -12.41 8.19
CA THR A 160 -20.30 -11.02 8.60
C THR A 160 -21.41 -10.55 9.53
N THR A 161 -21.03 -9.75 10.51
CA THR A 161 -21.94 -9.07 11.44
C THR A 161 -22.40 -7.71 10.93
N LEU A 162 -21.88 -7.24 9.78
CA LEU A 162 -22.26 -5.95 9.20
C LEU A 162 -23.77 -5.89 9.05
N ASP A 163 -24.38 -4.78 9.44
CA ASP A 163 -25.84 -4.67 9.44
C ASP A 163 -26.32 -4.76 8.00
N GLY A 164 -27.28 -5.64 7.71
CA GLY A 164 -27.72 -5.75 6.34
C GLY A 164 -28.63 -6.91 6.03
N GLY A 165 -29.57 -6.63 5.14
CA GLY A 165 -30.52 -7.60 4.63
C GLY A 165 -29.79 -8.82 4.06
N ALA A 166 -30.48 -9.95 4.09
CA ALA A 166 -29.99 -11.18 3.51
C ALA A 166 -31.11 -11.82 2.69
N THR A 167 -30.74 -12.56 1.66
CA THR A 167 -31.70 -13.29 0.83
C THR A 167 -31.24 -14.73 0.66
N THR A 168 -32.21 -15.64 0.51
CA THR A 168 -31.90 -17.06 0.29
C THR A 168 -31.99 -17.35 -1.20
N VAL A 169 -30.89 -17.82 -1.77
CA VAL A 169 -30.80 -18.26 -3.17
C VAL A 169 -30.10 -19.60 -3.17
N GLU A 170 -30.72 -20.60 -3.82
CA GLU A 170 -30.15 -21.95 -3.95
C GLU A 170 -29.76 -22.58 -2.60
N GLY A 171 -30.63 -22.41 -1.59
CA GLY A 171 -30.41 -22.95 -0.24
C GLY A 171 -29.44 -22.16 0.63
N ASN A 172 -28.71 -21.20 0.05
CA ASN A 172 -27.71 -20.39 0.75
C ASN A 172 -28.29 -19.02 1.12
N LYS A 173 -28.05 -18.59 2.36
CA LYS A 173 -28.47 -17.27 2.85
C LYS A 173 -27.34 -16.27 2.62
N TRP A 174 -27.43 -15.48 1.56
CA TRP A 174 -26.42 -14.53 1.12
C TRP A 174 -26.63 -13.14 1.69
N LYS A 175 -25.53 -12.43 1.95
CA LYS A 175 -25.53 -11.06 2.46
C LYS A 175 -25.75 -10.05 1.32
N LEU A 176 -26.48 -8.98 1.62
CA LEU A 176 -26.62 -7.81 0.77
C LEU A 176 -26.12 -6.57 1.50
N PHE A 177 -25.36 -5.74 0.80
CA PHE A 177 -24.68 -4.57 1.34
C PHE A 177 -25.21 -3.30 0.67
N ASN A 178 -25.41 -2.24 1.45
CA ASN A 178 -25.39 -0.89 0.89
C ASN A 178 -23.96 -0.48 0.51
N TRP A 179 -23.78 0.69 -0.09
CA TRP A 179 -22.45 1.10 -0.57
C TRP A 179 -21.40 1.19 0.56
N ALA A 180 -21.75 1.85 1.68
CA ALA A 180 -20.83 2.01 2.81
C ALA A 180 -20.46 0.68 3.45
N GLU A 181 -21.43 -0.22 3.61
CA GLU A 181 -21.22 -1.57 4.13
C GLU A 181 -20.36 -2.41 3.18
N ALA A 182 -20.52 -2.24 1.86
CA ALA A 182 -19.72 -2.94 0.85
C ALA A 182 -18.25 -2.52 0.90
N GLN A 183 -18.00 -1.21 1.05
CA GLN A 183 -16.65 -0.67 1.20
C GLN A 183 -15.99 -1.19 2.48
N ALA A 184 -16.73 -1.17 3.60
CA ALA A 184 -16.26 -1.73 4.86
C ALA A 184 -15.98 -3.23 4.76
N TYR A 185 -16.84 -4.00 4.09
CA TYR A 185 -16.65 -5.44 3.90
C TYR A 185 -15.35 -5.75 3.15
N CYS A 186 -15.12 -5.14 1.98
CA CYS A 186 -13.89 -5.40 1.23
C CYS A 186 -12.65 -4.92 1.99
N GLY A 187 -12.71 -3.74 2.64
CA GLY A 187 -11.59 -3.24 3.45
C GLY A 187 -11.22 -4.16 4.61
N ASN A 188 -12.22 -4.76 5.27
CA ASN A 188 -11.99 -5.69 6.39
C ASN A 188 -11.33 -7.01 5.97
N ILE A 189 -11.31 -7.34 4.68
CA ILE A 189 -10.71 -8.58 4.14
C ILE A 189 -9.45 -8.29 3.31
N ALA A 190 -8.85 -7.11 3.50
CA ALA A 190 -7.71 -6.61 2.74
C ALA A 190 -7.95 -6.73 1.22
N ALA A 191 -9.09 -6.20 0.77
CA ALA A 191 -9.48 -6.17 -0.63
C ALA A 191 -10.21 -4.85 -0.96
N ARG A 192 -10.50 -4.63 -2.23
CA ARG A 192 -11.29 -3.48 -2.70
C ARG A 192 -12.47 -3.91 -3.54
N LEU A 193 -13.44 -3.00 -3.72
CA LEU A 193 -14.47 -3.21 -4.74
C LEU A 193 -13.85 -3.06 -6.14
N PRO A 194 -14.15 -3.98 -7.07
CA PRO A 194 -13.70 -3.84 -8.45
C PRO A 194 -14.38 -2.66 -9.11
N THR A 195 -13.67 -2.06 -10.07
CA THR A 195 -14.21 -1.03 -10.94
C THR A 195 -15.20 -1.62 -11.94
N LYS A 196 -15.96 -0.74 -12.59
CA LYS A 196 -16.84 -1.11 -13.70
C LYS A 196 -16.08 -1.81 -14.82
N THR A 197 -14.87 -1.35 -15.14
CA THR A 197 -14.05 -1.92 -16.21
C THR A 197 -13.54 -3.30 -15.83
N GLU A 198 -13.00 -3.49 -14.63
CA GLU A 198 -12.51 -4.80 -14.18
C GLU A 198 -13.61 -5.86 -14.15
N LEU A 199 -14.82 -5.49 -13.72
CA LEU A 199 -15.98 -6.37 -13.77
C LEU A 199 -16.37 -6.71 -15.22
N SER A 200 -16.41 -5.72 -16.11
CA SER A 200 -16.82 -5.88 -17.51
C SER A 200 -15.83 -6.69 -18.33
N ASP A 201 -14.53 -6.51 -18.08
CA ASP A 201 -13.48 -7.08 -18.93
C ASP A 201 -13.04 -8.46 -18.45
N ASN A 202 -13.14 -8.74 -17.13
CA ASN A 202 -12.58 -9.95 -16.55
C ASN A 202 -13.64 -10.93 -16.04
N LEU A 203 -14.69 -10.44 -15.37
CA LEU A 203 -15.71 -11.31 -14.77
C LEU A 203 -16.88 -11.57 -15.72
N LEU A 204 -17.40 -10.53 -16.37
CA LEU A 204 -18.57 -10.63 -17.25
C LEU A 204 -18.40 -11.62 -18.41
N PRO A 205 -17.25 -11.73 -19.09
CA PRO A 205 -17.07 -12.71 -20.17
C PRO A 205 -17.21 -14.15 -19.69
N LEU A 206 -16.78 -14.44 -18.47
CA LEU A 206 -16.90 -15.77 -17.85
C LEU A 206 -18.37 -16.12 -17.59
N VAL A 207 -19.18 -15.12 -17.20
CA VAL A 207 -20.60 -15.35 -16.90
C VAL A 207 -21.49 -15.35 -18.15
N ASN A 208 -21.10 -14.64 -19.22
CA ASN A 208 -21.88 -14.48 -20.45
C ASN A 208 -21.45 -15.42 -21.60
N ASP A 209 -20.55 -16.37 -21.36
CA ASP A 209 -20.10 -17.31 -22.40
C ASP A 209 -21.30 -18.00 -23.09
N ALA A 210 -21.38 -17.97 -24.42
CA ALA A 210 -22.55 -18.44 -25.17
C ALA A 210 -22.73 -19.98 -25.13
N ASP A 211 -21.75 -20.73 -24.61
CA ASP A 211 -21.77 -22.20 -24.48
C ASP A 211 -22.55 -22.72 -23.23
N LEU A 212 -23.26 -21.82 -22.54
CA LEU A 212 -24.08 -22.06 -21.33
C LEU A 212 -25.12 -23.20 -21.43
N VAL A 213 -25.47 -23.68 -22.63
CA VAL A 213 -26.42 -24.79 -22.81
C VAL A 213 -25.77 -26.16 -23.03
N SER A 214 -24.45 -26.24 -23.22
CA SER A 214 -23.78 -27.50 -23.52
C SER A 214 -22.50 -27.80 -22.74
N ASN A 215 -21.87 -26.84 -22.06
CA ASN A 215 -20.52 -27.05 -21.53
C ASN A 215 -20.23 -26.50 -20.11
N GLY A 216 -21.19 -26.53 -19.20
CA GLY A 216 -20.92 -26.15 -17.80
C GLY A 216 -20.79 -24.63 -17.66
N SER A 217 -21.93 -23.98 -17.54
CA SER A 217 -22.03 -22.56 -17.17
C SER A 217 -21.10 -22.19 -16.02
N PHE A 218 -20.66 -20.93 -15.95
CA PHE A 218 -20.12 -20.33 -14.72
C PHE A 218 -21.00 -20.62 -13.48
N ALA A 219 -22.32 -20.67 -13.66
CA ALA A 219 -23.28 -21.06 -12.62
C ALA A 219 -23.27 -22.56 -12.27
N VAL A 220 -22.59 -23.40 -13.05
CA VAL A 220 -22.45 -24.87 -12.94
C VAL A 220 -21.00 -25.30 -12.66
N THR A 221 -20.00 -24.43 -12.87
CA THR A 221 -18.60 -24.71 -12.53
C THR A 221 -18.19 -23.98 -11.24
N GLU A 222 -18.51 -22.70 -11.13
CA GLU A 222 -18.12 -21.87 -9.98
C GLU A 222 -19.27 -21.70 -8.96
N HIS A 223 -20.51 -21.88 -9.41
CA HIS A 223 -21.74 -21.75 -8.62
C HIS A 223 -21.93 -20.39 -7.93
N TRP A 224 -21.24 -19.36 -8.43
CA TRP A 224 -21.49 -17.98 -8.01
C TRP A 224 -22.87 -17.50 -8.47
N LEU A 225 -23.43 -16.53 -7.75
CA LEU A 225 -24.77 -16.01 -8.04
C LEU A 225 -24.83 -15.27 -9.38
N VAL A 226 -25.37 -15.93 -10.39
CA VAL A 226 -25.68 -15.34 -11.71
C VAL A 226 -27.02 -14.62 -11.71
N ASN A 227 -27.26 -13.78 -12.71
CA ASN A 227 -28.47 -12.94 -12.81
C ASN A 227 -28.70 -11.98 -11.61
N LYS A 228 -27.63 -11.60 -10.88
CA LYS A 228 -27.67 -10.68 -9.72
C LYS A 228 -26.84 -9.42 -9.96
N GLY A 229 -27.08 -8.38 -9.16
CA GLY A 229 -26.34 -7.13 -9.16
C GLY A 229 -25.18 -7.14 -8.16
N TYR A 230 -23.98 -6.79 -8.62
CA TYR A 230 -22.76 -6.68 -7.82
C TYR A 230 -22.27 -5.23 -7.83
N TRP A 231 -21.89 -4.70 -6.66
CA TRP A 231 -21.35 -3.34 -6.58
C TRP A 231 -20.04 -3.17 -7.36
N ALA A 232 -19.87 -1.97 -7.94
CA ALA A 232 -18.65 -1.53 -8.59
C ALA A 232 -18.22 -0.17 -8.04
N SER A 233 -16.92 0.03 -7.85
CA SER A 233 -16.35 1.28 -7.31
C SER A 233 -16.43 2.48 -8.24
N THR A 234 -16.78 2.27 -9.50
CA THR A 234 -16.97 3.38 -10.44
C THR A 234 -18.24 4.16 -10.11
N SER A 235 -18.08 5.41 -9.70
CA SER A 235 -19.16 6.34 -9.38
C SER A 235 -19.50 7.26 -10.57
N PRO A 236 -20.76 7.31 -11.05
CA PRO A 236 -21.20 8.35 -11.98
C PRO A 236 -21.59 9.67 -11.30
N SER A 237 -21.77 9.69 -9.98
CA SER A 237 -22.17 10.85 -9.18
C SER A 237 -22.00 10.55 -7.69
N ALA A 238 -21.78 11.56 -6.85
CA ALA A 238 -21.43 11.44 -5.43
C ALA A 238 -22.21 10.38 -4.61
N ASP A 239 -23.52 10.19 -4.85
CA ASP A 239 -24.37 9.26 -4.07
C ASP A 239 -24.86 8.05 -4.88
N LYS A 240 -24.17 7.74 -5.99
CA LYS A 240 -24.47 6.57 -6.82
C LYS A 240 -23.21 5.83 -7.20
N HIS A 241 -23.35 4.53 -7.32
CA HIS A 241 -22.31 3.64 -7.81
C HIS A 241 -22.88 2.69 -8.86
N HIS A 242 -22.03 2.26 -9.79
CA HIS A 242 -22.43 1.27 -10.79
C HIS A 242 -22.63 -0.10 -10.16
N ILE A 243 -23.45 -0.92 -10.81
CA ILE A 243 -23.55 -2.34 -10.53
C ILE A 243 -23.32 -3.14 -11.81
N MET A 244 -22.67 -4.30 -11.69
CA MET A 244 -22.61 -5.30 -12.75
C MET A 244 -23.76 -6.29 -12.57
N LYS A 245 -24.49 -6.57 -13.66
CA LYS A 245 -25.45 -7.67 -13.69
C LYS A 245 -24.81 -8.87 -14.36
N THR A 246 -24.77 -9.99 -13.66
CA THR A 246 -24.19 -11.27 -14.12
C THR A 246 -25.01 -12.00 -15.19
N SER A 247 -25.80 -11.31 -16.03
CA SER A 247 -26.68 -12.02 -16.99
C SER A 247 -27.08 -11.28 -18.25
N ILE A 248 -26.50 -10.11 -18.51
CA ILE A 248 -26.95 -9.28 -19.62
C ILE A 248 -25.74 -8.56 -20.20
N ASP A 249 -25.74 -8.47 -21.54
CA ASP A 249 -24.99 -7.56 -22.40
C ASP A 249 -24.28 -6.41 -21.64
N PRO A 250 -22.94 -6.23 -21.79
CA PRO A 250 -22.13 -5.22 -21.12
C PRO A 250 -22.70 -3.78 -21.17
N ALA A 251 -23.60 -3.50 -22.12
CA ALA A 251 -24.31 -2.23 -22.23
C ALA A 251 -25.26 -1.89 -21.04
N LYS A 252 -25.52 -2.78 -20.07
CA LYS A 252 -26.46 -2.53 -18.95
C LYS A 252 -25.87 -2.56 -17.53
N MET A 253 -24.63 -2.09 -17.34
CA MET A 253 -24.19 -1.66 -15.99
C MET A 253 -24.96 -0.41 -15.55
N SER A 254 -26.07 -0.61 -14.84
CA SER A 254 -26.89 0.45 -14.24
C SER A 254 -26.20 1.03 -13.02
N SER A 255 -26.44 2.31 -12.69
CA SER A 255 -26.08 2.86 -11.39
C SER A 255 -27.28 2.88 -10.44
N LEU A 256 -27.01 2.64 -9.16
CA LEU A 256 -27.99 2.69 -8.08
C LEU A 256 -27.56 3.73 -7.05
N THR A 257 -28.51 4.18 -6.23
CA THR A 257 -28.17 5.03 -5.08
C THR A 257 -27.47 4.22 -4.00
N ASP A 258 -26.62 4.86 -3.22
CA ASP A 258 -25.81 4.20 -2.19
C ASP A 258 -26.62 3.52 -1.08
N THR A 259 -27.91 3.87 -0.96
CA THR A 259 -28.87 3.24 -0.03
C THR A 259 -29.43 1.90 -0.52
N ASN A 260 -29.32 1.61 -1.83
CA ASN A 260 -29.73 0.31 -2.37
C ASN A 260 -28.86 -0.81 -1.80
N ARG A 261 -29.36 -2.05 -1.80
CA ARG A 261 -28.62 -3.20 -1.30
C ARG A 261 -28.34 -4.20 -2.42
N GLN A 262 -27.09 -4.58 -2.59
CA GLN A 262 -26.62 -5.48 -3.66
C GLN A 262 -25.57 -6.47 -3.12
N TYR A 263 -25.21 -7.46 -3.94
CA TYR A 263 -24.11 -8.36 -3.62
C TYR A 263 -22.77 -7.65 -3.80
N VAL A 264 -21.73 -8.20 -3.17
CA VAL A 264 -20.37 -7.69 -3.27
C VAL A 264 -19.48 -8.83 -3.69
N THR A 265 -18.66 -8.58 -4.71
CA THR A 265 -17.40 -9.31 -4.91
C THR A 265 -16.29 -8.30 -4.64
N CYS A 266 -15.21 -8.75 -4.01
CA CYS A 266 -14.02 -7.93 -3.79
C CYS A 266 -12.91 -8.46 -4.70
N VAL A 267 -11.98 -7.59 -5.06
CA VAL A 267 -10.78 -7.95 -5.82
C VAL A 267 -9.52 -7.59 -5.04
N ARG A 268 -8.49 -8.41 -5.26
CA ARG A 268 -7.09 -8.08 -5.03
C ARG A 268 -6.47 -7.81 -6.39
#